data_AF-A0A382GV20-F1
#
_entry.id   AF-A0A382GV20-F1
#
_cell.length_a   1.000
_cell.length_b   1.000
_cell.length_c   1.000
_cell.angle_alpha   90.00
_cell.angle_beta   90.00
_cell.angle_gamma   90.00
#
_symmetry.space_group_name_H-M   'P 1'
#
loop_
_entity.id
_entity.type
_entity.pdbx_description
1 polymer ?
#
loop_
_entity_poly.entity_id
_entity_poly.type
_entity_poly.pdbx_seq_one_letter_code
_entity_poly.pdbx_strand_id
1 'polypeptide(L)'
;MSISGNKGINIKKPENLVNYFEYFFGEDQGRYLIEIEKNDLNKVKSVLDKNSVYFSEIGIIQEKNIILKDKLNVTIDELIKSNKTWLTNYMSK
;
A
#
# COMPACT_ATOMS: atom_id res chain seq x y z
N MET A 1 2.04 7.91 1.56
CA MET A 1 2.85 7.16 2.54
C MET A 1 4.26 6.91 2.01
N SER A 2 4.48 6.00 1.05
CA SER A 2 5.83 5.64 0.56
C SER A 2 6.68 6.80 0.02
N ILE A 3 6.10 7.69 -0.80
CA ILE A 3 6.80 8.89 -1.31
C ILE A 3 7.22 9.82 -0.17
N SER A 4 6.32 10.06 0.79
CA SER A 4 6.58 10.99 1.90
C SER A 4 7.56 10.42 2.93
N GLY A 5 7.47 9.11 3.22
CA GLY A 5 8.36 8.43 4.15
C GLY A 5 9.68 7.98 3.52
N ASN A 6 9.81 8.07 2.20
CA ASN A 6 10.91 7.49 1.43
C ASN A 6 11.15 6.02 1.77
N LYS A 7 10.06 5.25 1.86
CA LYS A 7 10.07 3.82 2.23
C LYS A 7 9.23 3.00 1.27
N GLY A 8 9.78 1.85 0.88
CA GLY A 8 9.10 0.79 0.15
C GLY A 8 8.12 -0.01 1.00
N ILE A 9 7.38 -0.91 0.36
CA ILE A 9 6.51 -1.88 1.03
C ILE A 9 6.53 -3.20 0.27
N ASN A 10 6.61 -4.31 1.01
CA ASN A 10 6.35 -5.64 0.48
C ASN A 10 4.87 -5.98 0.71
N ILE A 11 4.08 -5.87 -0.35
CA ILE A 11 2.63 -6.06 -0.34
C ILE A 11 2.31 -7.55 -0.38
N LYS A 12 1.51 -8.00 0.58
CA LYS A 12 1.01 -9.38 0.58
C LYS A 12 0.03 -9.57 -0.57
N LYS A 13 0.03 -10.77 -1.14
CA LYS A 13 -0.94 -11.13 -2.17
C LYS A 13 -2.34 -11.11 -1.54
N PRO A 14 -3.34 -10.40 -2.13
CA PRO A 14 -4.73 -10.49 -1.67
C PRO A 14 -5.18 -11.96 -1.66
N GLU A 15 -5.78 -12.40 -0.55
CA GLU A 15 -6.07 -13.83 -0.30
C GLU A 15 -7.23 -14.38 -1.14
N ASN A 16 -8.09 -13.51 -1.68
CA ASN A 16 -9.31 -13.89 -2.40
C ASN A 16 -9.13 -13.84 -3.94
N LEU A 17 -10.09 -14.42 -4.68
CA LEU A 17 -10.27 -14.26 -6.14
C LEU A 17 -10.70 -12.81 -6.47
N VAL A 18 -9.92 -11.83 -6.03
CA VAL A 18 -10.20 -10.41 -6.25
C VAL A 18 -9.51 -9.96 -7.51
N ASN A 19 -10.21 -9.17 -8.32
CA ASN A 19 -9.58 -8.43 -9.37
C ASN A 19 -8.61 -7.40 -8.77
N TYR A 20 -7.33 -7.50 -9.14
CA TYR A 20 -6.27 -6.62 -8.65
C TYR A 20 -6.56 -5.14 -8.94
N PHE A 21 -7.18 -4.84 -10.08
CA PHE A 21 -7.50 -3.47 -10.45
C PHE A 21 -8.55 -2.88 -9.51
N GLU A 22 -9.63 -3.63 -9.24
CA GLU A 22 -10.67 -3.19 -8.31
C GLU A 22 -10.13 -3.07 -6.88
N TYR A 23 -9.28 -4.01 -6.46
CA TYR A 23 -8.71 -4.01 -5.12
C TYR A 23 -7.81 -2.78 -4.86
N PHE A 24 -6.92 -2.44 -5.80
CA PHE A 24 -5.93 -1.36 -5.61
C PHE A 24 -6.39 0.01 -6.11
N PHE A 25 -7.29 0.08 -7.10
CA PHE A 25 -7.72 1.34 -7.71
C PHE A 25 -9.20 1.66 -7.53
N GLY A 26 -10.01 0.74 -7.00
CA GLY A 26 -11.34 1.10 -6.52
C GLY A 26 -11.21 2.12 -5.39
N GLU A 27 -12.12 3.08 -5.33
CA GLU A 27 -12.15 4.11 -4.27
C GLU A 27 -13.35 3.88 -3.34
N ASP A 28 -13.14 4.07 -2.03
CA ASP A 28 -14.19 3.96 -1.02
C ASP A 28 -13.78 4.82 0.19
N GLN A 29 -14.73 5.56 0.75
CA GLN A 29 -14.55 6.46 1.89
C GLN A 29 -14.43 5.69 3.23
N GLY A 30 -14.78 4.41 3.26
CA GLY A 30 -14.73 3.57 4.45
C GLY A 30 -13.40 2.85 4.71
N ARG A 31 -12.38 3.02 3.85
CA ARG A 31 -11.12 2.27 3.93
C ARG A 31 -9.98 3.13 4.45
N TYR A 32 -9.31 2.61 5.49
CA TYR A 32 -8.17 3.26 6.13
C TYR A 32 -6.96 2.34 6.12
N LEU A 33 -5.78 2.91 5.92
CA LEU A 33 -4.50 2.23 6.07
C LEU A 33 -3.79 2.78 7.31
N ILE A 34 -3.36 1.89 8.19
CA ILE A 34 -2.58 2.25 9.37
C ILE A 34 -1.21 1.57 9.31
N GLU A 35 -0.19 2.27 9.76
CA GLU A 35 1.16 1.75 9.95
C GLU A 35 1.37 1.58 11.45
N ILE A 36 1.88 0.42 11.86
CA ILE A 36 2.08 0.07 13.27
C ILE A 36 3.43 -0.63 13.44
N GLU A 37 4.00 -0.51 14.63
CA GLU A 37 5.14 -1.31 15.01
C GLU A 37 4.78 -2.80 15.07
N LYS A 38 5.70 -3.66 14.65
CA LYS A 38 5.45 -5.12 14.59
C LYS A 38 5.08 -5.70 15.95
N ASN A 39 5.65 -5.14 17.02
CA ASN A 39 5.40 -5.58 18.39
C ASN A 39 3.97 -5.25 18.87
N ASP A 40 3.32 -4.25 18.26
CA ASP A 40 1.96 -3.84 18.61
C ASP A 40 0.87 -4.59 17.82
N LEU A 41 1.24 -5.45 16.86
CA LEU A 41 0.30 -6.13 15.97
C LEU A 41 -0.83 -6.84 16.72
N ASN A 42 -0.50 -7.65 17.74
CA ASN A 42 -1.49 -8.40 18.50
C ASN A 42 -2.42 -7.48 19.31
N LYS A 43 -1.87 -6.40 19.86
CA LYS A 43 -2.64 -5.40 20.61
C LYS A 43 -3.63 -4.69 19.69
N VAL A 44 -3.19 -4.26 18.51
CA VAL A 44 -4.02 -3.57 17.52
C VAL A 44 -5.11 -4.50 16.99
N LYS A 45 -4.78 -5.75 16.63
CA LYS A 45 -5.78 -6.75 16.24
C LYS A 45 -6.87 -6.93 17.29
N SER A 46 -6.47 -7.09 18.56
CA SER A 46 -7.43 -7.24 19.66
C SER A 46 -8.38 -6.04 19.78
N VAL A 47 -7.90 -4.81 19.55
CA VAL A 47 -8.76 -3.62 19.55
C VAL A 47 -9.73 -3.65 18.36
N LEU A 48 -9.27 -3.98 17.16
CA LEU A 48 -10.11 -4.05 15.96
C LEU A 48 -11.19 -5.14 16.09
N ASP A 49 -10.81 -6.33 16.54
CA ASP A 49 -11.71 -7.46 16.79
C ASP A 49 -12.79 -7.10 17.82
N LYS A 50 -12.40 -6.49 18.96
CA LYS A 50 -13.33 -6.05 20.01
C LYS A 50 -14.37 -5.06 19.50
N ASN A 51 -14.01 -4.24 18.51
CA ASN A 51 -14.90 -3.24 17.92
C ASN A 51 -15.57 -3.76 16.63
N SER A 52 -15.44 -5.04 16.30
CA SER A 52 -16.00 -5.64 15.07
C SER A 52 -15.58 -4.91 13.79
N VAL A 53 -14.37 -4.38 13.77
CA VAL A 53 -13.80 -3.68 12.60
C VAL A 53 -13.10 -4.71 11.73
N TYR A 54 -13.54 -4.85 10.47
CA TYR A 54 -12.84 -5.68 9.50
C TYR A 54 -11.47 -5.10 9.16
N PHE A 55 -10.44 -5.95 9.11
CA PHE A 55 -9.09 -5.55 8.73
C PHE A 55 -8.38 -6.66 7.95
N SER A 56 -7.31 -6.27 7.28
CA SER A 56 -6.39 -7.18 6.60
C SER A 56 -4.97 -6.65 6.70
N GLU A 57 -4.00 -7.56 6.80
CA GLU A 57 -2.58 -7.18 6.77
C GLU A 57 -2.12 -6.95 5.32
N ILE A 58 -1.95 -5.69 4.94
CA ILE A 58 -1.60 -5.30 3.57
C ILE A 58 -0.15 -5.64 3.21
N GLY A 59 0.79 -5.50 4.15
CA GLY A 59 2.21 -5.67 3.84
C GLY A 59 3.13 -5.28 4.98
N ILE A 60 4.43 -5.35 4.70
CA ILE A 60 5.50 -4.96 5.63
C ILE A 60 6.33 -3.87 4.97
N ILE A 61 6.57 -2.77 5.68
CA ILE A 61 7.41 -1.68 5.21
C ILE A 61 8.84 -2.18 5.01
N GLN A 62 9.49 -1.70 3.95
CA GLN A 62 10.88 -1.99 3.63
C GLN A 62 11.55 -0.74 3.09
N GLU A 63 12.84 -0.80 2.75
CA GLU A 63 13.58 0.42 2.43
C GLU A 63 13.20 1.03 1.07
N LYS A 64 13.48 0.35 -0.05
CA LYS A 64 13.57 1.06 -1.34
C LYS A 64 12.52 0.72 -2.37
N ASN A 65 11.87 -0.44 -2.27
CA ASN A 65 11.02 -0.95 -3.35
C ASN A 65 9.58 -1.16 -2.88
N ILE A 66 8.63 -0.92 -3.76
CA ILE A 66 7.26 -1.40 -3.65
C ILE A 66 7.20 -2.71 -4.43
N ILE A 67 6.94 -3.80 -3.72
CA ILE A 67 6.91 -5.16 -4.27
C ILE A 67 5.51 -5.72 -4.08
N LEU A 68 4.93 -6.21 -5.17
CA LEU A 68 3.83 -7.16 -5.17
C LEU A 68 4.33 -8.40 -5.90
N LYS A 69 4.52 -9.50 -5.16
CA LYS A 69 5.15 -10.71 -5.66
C LYS A 69 4.55 -11.14 -7.01
N ASP A 70 5.43 -11.43 -7.97
CA ASP A 70 5.11 -11.88 -9.34
C ASP A 70 4.28 -10.89 -10.20
N LYS A 71 4.15 -9.63 -9.77
CA LYS A 71 3.35 -8.60 -10.45
C LYS A 71 4.03 -7.23 -10.58
N LEU A 72 4.68 -6.77 -9.51
CA LEU A 72 5.23 -5.41 -9.45
C LEU A 72 6.52 -5.41 -8.62
N ASN A 73 7.54 -4.73 -9.13
CA ASN A 73 8.74 -4.39 -8.38
C ASN A 73 9.22 -3.03 -8.89
N VAL A 74 8.93 -1.98 -8.14
CA VAL A 74 9.22 -0.58 -8.53
C VAL A 74 9.95 0.11 -7.38
N THR A 75 10.96 0.90 -7.70
CA THR A 75 11.69 1.69 -6.70
C THR A 75 10.91 2.94 -6.28
N ILE A 76 11.16 3.45 -5.07
CA ILE A 76 10.57 4.72 -4.63
C ILE A 76 11.00 5.88 -5.53
N ASP A 77 12.23 5.88 -6.04
CA ASP A 77 12.72 6.92 -6.95
C ASP A 77 11.94 6.94 -8.27
N GLU A 78 11.68 5.77 -8.87
CA GLU A 78 10.85 5.65 -10.07
C GLU A 78 9.41 6.14 -9.82
N LEU A 79 8.84 5.77 -8.66
CA LEU A 79 7.50 6.23 -8.27
C LEU A 79 7.45 7.75 -8.11
N ILE A 80 8.44 8.35 -7.42
CA ILE A 80 8.54 9.81 -7.23
C ILE A 80 8.68 10.50 -8.58
N LYS A 81 9.56 10.01 -9.45
CA LYS A 81 9.77 10.57 -10.78
C LYS A 81 8.48 10.54 -11.59
N SER A 82 7.79 9.40 -11.64
CA SER A 82 6.52 9.26 -12.34
C SER A 82 5.45 10.22 -11.79
N ASN A 83 5.28 10.25 -10.46
CA ASN A 83 4.29 11.11 -9.80
C ASN A 83 4.55 12.62 -10.01
N LYS A 84 5.81 13.05 -10.13
CA LYS A 84 6.15 14.46 -10.35
C LYS A 84 6.11 14.90 -11.81
N THR A 85 6.29 13.98 -12.76
CA THR A 85 6.49 14.34 -14.17
C THR A 85 5.32 14.01 -15.08
N TRP A 86 4.38 13.14 -14.66
CA TRP A 86 3.29 12.67 -15.52
C TRP A 86 2.48 13.80 -16.16
N LEU A 87 2.08 14.81 -15.38
CA LEU A 87 1.22 15.89 -15.85
C LEU A 87 1.94 16.78 -16.86
N THR A 88 3.17 17.21 -16.54
CA THR A 88 3.98 18.03 -17.44
C THR A 88 4.24 17.31 -18.76
N ASN A 89 4.60 16.03 -18.69
CA ASN A 89 4.84 15.20 -19.88
C ASN A 89 3.56 15.02 -20.72
N TYR A 90 2.40 14.92 -20.08
CA TYR A 90 1.11 14.82 -20.76
C TYR A 90 0.75 16.13 -21.49
N MET A 91 0.94 17.28 -20.83
CA MET A 91 0.61 18.60 -21.38
C MET A 91 1.61 19.11 -22.42
N SER A 92 2.80 18.51 -22.51
CA SER A 92 3.84 18.89 -23.49
C SER A 92 3.71 18.14 -24.83
N LYS A 93 2.67 17.31 -24.96
CA LYS A 93 2.27 16.65 -26.21
C LYS A 93 1.16 17.43 -26.88
#